data_AF-A0A644ZPE5-F1
#
_entry.id   AF-A0A644ZPE5-F1
#
_cell.length_a   1.000
_cell.length_b   1.000
_cell.length_c   1.000
_cell.angle_alpha   90.00
_cell.angle_beta   90.00
_cell.angle_gamma   90.00
#
_symmetry.space_group_name_H-M   'P 1'
#
loop_
_entity.id
_entity.type
_entity.pdbx_description
1 polymer ?
#
loop_
_entity_poly.entity_id
_entity_poly.type
_entity_poly.pdbx_seq_one_letter_code
_entity_poly.pdbx_strand_id
1 'polypeptide(L)'
;MKVIFTAQGETADTYIEGVVKKLRNVLTEVYVATSDLAEQQLVFSKGAQRISAMELYKDIKRSKKALEGESRRFRDQRQRGTWSDDQLEILREIYKDMLE
;
A
#
# COMPACT_ATOMS: atom_id res chain seq x y z
N MET A 1 -4.70 2.37 9.26
CA MET A 1 -6.01 1.94 8.69
C MET A 1 -7.07 2.17 9.75
N LYS A 2 -8.20 2.79 9.39
CA LYS A 2 -9.33 3.01 10.31
C LYS A 2 -10.46 2.06 9.92
N VAL A 3 -10.96 1.27 10.88
CA VAL A 3 -12.10 0.38 10.69
C VAL A 3 -13.28 0.97 11.45
N ILE A 4 -14.45 0.99 10.81
CA ILE A 4 -15.66 1.59 11.36
C ILE A 4 -16.81 0.61 11.16
N PHE A 5 -17.62 0.44 12.20
CA PHE A 5 -18.86 -0.34 12.17
C PHE A 5 -20.04 0.63 12.09
N THR A 6 -21.03 0.34 11.24
CA THR A 6 -22.24 1.16 11.12
C THR A 6 -23.18 0.93 12.29
N ALA A 7 -24.07 1.88 12.54
CA ALA A 7 -25.11 1.72 13.54
C ALA A 7 -26.15 0.67 13.14
N GLN A 8 -26.96 0.21 14.09
CA GLN A 8 -28.05 -0.72 13.80
C GLN A 8 -29.05 -0.08 12.82
N GLY A 9 -29.33 -0.78 11.71
CA GLY A 9 -30.22 -0.29 10.66
C GLY A 9 -29.60 0.73 9.70
N GLU A 10 -28.32 1.11 9.89
CA GLU A 10 -27.57 1.95 8.95
C GLU A 10 -26.79 1.08 7.96
N THR A 11 -26.97 1.34 6.66
CA THR A 11 -26.20 0.69 5.60
C THR A 11 -24.81 1.31 5.49
N ALA A 12 -23.85 0.52 5.00
CA ALA A 12 -22.50 1.02 4.71
C ALA A 12 -22.53 2.24 3.79
N ASP A 13 -23.42 2.23 2.79
CA ASP A 13 -23.56 3.31 1.82
C ASP A 13 -24.00 4.62 2.48
N THR A 14 -25.04 4.58 3.33
CA THR A 14 -25.52 5.77 4.07
C THR A 14 -24.41 6.41 4.90
N TYR A 15 -23.62 5.57 5.59
CA TYR A 15 -22.48 6.03 6.37
C TYR A 15 -21.40 6.68 5.48
N ILE A 16 -21.03 5.99 4.38
CA ILE A 16 -20.02 6.45 3.44
C ILE A 16 -20.43 7.79 2.81
N GLU A 17 -21.71 7.99 2.47
CA GLU A 17 -22.20 9.27 1.96
C GLU A 17 -21.94 10.44 2.91
N GLY A 18 -22.22 10.22 4.20
CA GLY A 18 -21.99 11.22 5.24
C GLY A 18 -20.51 11.56 5.40
N VAL A 19 -19.64 10.56 5.24
CA VAL A 19 -18.18 10.72 5.30
C VAL A 19 -17.64 11.42 4.05
N VAL A 20 -18.07 11.03 2.85
CA VAL A 20 -17.68 11.66 1.58
C VAL A 20 -17.98 13.16 1.63
N LYS A 21 -19.18 13.54 2.09
CA LYS A 21 -19.58 14.95 2.23
C LYS A 21 -18.65 15.76 3.15
N LYS A 22 -18.10 15.12 4.19
CA LYS A 22 -17.19 15.77 5.16
C LYS A 22 -15.75 15.86 4.65
N LEU A 23 -15.31 14.87 3.87
CA LEU A 23 -13.94 14.78 3.37
C LEU A 23 -13.72 15.57 2.08
N ARG A 24 -14.79 15.80 1.29
CA ARG A 24 -14.71 16.50 0.02
C ARG A 24 -14.41 17.99 0.23
N ASN A 25 -13.33 18.46 -0.39
CA ASN A 25 -13.04 19.87 -0.61
C ASN A 25 -12.42 20.05 -2.01
N VAL A 26 -12.02 21.27 -2.38
CA VAL A 26 -11.46 21.57 -3.72
C VAL A 26 -10.13 20.84 -3.98
N LEU A 27 -9.42 20.43 -2.93
CA LEU A 27 -8.09 19.82 -3.01
C LEU A 27 -8.11 18.31 -2.79
N THR A 28 -9.24 17.72 -2.39
CA THR A 28 -9.34 16.30 -2.05
C THR A 28 -10.24 15.54 -3.00
N GLU A 29 -9.68 14.46 -3.55
CA GLU A 29 -10.44 13.48 -4.33
C GLU A 29 -10.75 12.28 -3.46
N VAL A 30 -12.02 11.86 -3.45
CA VAL A 30 -12.51 10.76 -2.62
C VAL A 30 -12.93 9.61 -3.51
N TYR A 31 -12.36 8.43 -3.27
CA TYR A 31 -12.65 7.21 -3.99
C TYR A 31 -13.40 6.22 -3.08
N VAL A 32 -14.48 5.64 -3.58
CA VAL A 32 -15.28 4.60 -2.91
C VAL A 32 -15.17 3.30 -3.68
N ALA A 33 -14.69 2.25 -3.01
CA ALA A 33 -14.55 0.93 -3.59
C ALA A 33 -15.77 0.06 -3.29
N THR A 34 -16.59 -0.24 -4.31
CA THR A 34 -17.76 -1.12 -4.16
C THR A 34 -18.05 -1.87 -5.45
N SER A 35 -18.52 -3.12 -5.34
CA SER A 35 -19.03 -3.93 -6.46
C SER A 35 -20.54 -4.15 -6.40
N ASP A 36 -21.21 -3.64 -5.38
CA ASP A 36 -22.66 -3.73 -5.29
C ASP A 36 -23.30 -2.85 -6.39
N LEU A 37 -24.20 -3.44 -7.17
CA LEU A 37 -24.83 -2.87 -8.36
C LEU A 37 -26.04 -1.98 -8.01
N ALA A 38 -26.65 -2.18 -6.84
CA ALA A 38 -27.94 -1.56 -6.51
C ALA A 38 -27.87 -0.05 -6.27
N GLU A 39 -26.69 0.51 -5.94
CA GLU A 39 -26.57 1.90 -5.46
C GLU A 39 -25.64 2.79 -6.29
N GLN A 40 -25.42 2.49 -7.58
CA GLN A 40 -24.55 3.31 -8.42
C GLN A 40 -24.92 4.80 -8.41
N GLN A 41 -26.18 5.17 -8.19
CA GLN A 41 -26.63 6.57 -8.20
C GLN A 41 -26.31 7.38 -6.92
N LEU A 42 -26.01 6.73 -5.79
CA LEU A 42 -25.88 7.42 -4.50
C LEU A 42 -24.54 8.18 -4.36
N VAL A 43 -23.42 7.54 -4.76
CA VAL A 43 -22.06 8.09 -4.61
C VAL A 43 -21.74 9.20 -5.63
N PHE A 44 -22.25 9.09 -6.86
CA PHE A 44 -21.97 10.08 -7.92
C PHE A 44 -22.60 11.44 -7.66
N SER A 45 -23.77 11.48 -7.02
CA SER A 45 -24.52 12.72 -6.77
C SER A 45 -23.78 13.71 -5.85
N LYS A 46 -22.76 13.26 -5.09
CA LYS A 46 -22.01 14.08 -4.12
C LYS A 46 -20.55 14.34 -4.52
N GLY A 47 -20.10 13.81 -5.67
CA GLY A 47 -18.79 14.10 -6.27
C GLY A 47 -17.63 13.22 -5.79
N ALA A 48 -17.91 12.00 -5.31
CA ALA A 48 -16.87 10.98 -5.12
C ALA A 48 -16.78 10.07 -6.36
N GLN A 49 -15.59 9.53 -6.58
CA GLN A 49 -15.32 8.58 -7.66
C GLN A 49 -15.53 7.15 -7.16
N ARG A 50 -16.13 6.30 -8.00
CA ARG A 50 -16.30 4.87 -7.70
C ARG A 50 -15.18 4.06 -8.36
N ILE A 51 -14.61 3.13 -7.61
CA ILE A 51 -13.76 2.05 -8.14
C ILE A 51 -14.41 0.71 -7.84
N SER A 52 -14.24 -0.28 -8.72
CA SER A 52 -14.72 -1.63 -8.45
C SER A 52 -13.84 -2.34 -7.43
N ALA A 53 -14.40 -3.31 -6.70
CA ALA A 53 -13.59 -4.14 -5.80
C ALA A 53 -12.47 -4.89 -6.55
N MET A 54 -12.72 -5.25 -7.82
CA MET A 54 -11.73 -5.91 -8.68
C MET A 54 -10.57 -4.97 -9.07
N GLU A 55 -10.85 -3.71 -9.38
CA GLU A 55 -9.80 -2.71 -9.64
C GLU A 55 -8.96 -2.47 -8.40
N LEU A 56 -9.61 -2.22 -7.25
CA LEU A 56 -8.90 -2.06 -5.98
C LEU A 56 -8.01 -3.28 -5.67
N TYR A 57 -8.53 -4.49 -5.89
CA TYR A 57 -7.76 -5.73 -5.71
C TYR A 57 -6.51 -5.78 -6.62
N LYS A 58 -6.67 -5.43 -7.90
CA LYS A 58 -5.55 -5.37 -8.85
C LYS A 58 -4.52 -4.33 -8.44
N ASP A 59 -4.94 -3.18 -7.93
CA ASP A 59 -4.05 -2.10 -7.51
C ASP A 59 -3.29 -2.44 -6.24
N ILE A 60 -3.93 -3.09 -5.27
CA ILE A 60 -3.26 -3.65 -4.10
C ILE A 60 -2.22 -4.68 -4.52
N LYS A 61 -2.55 -5.60 -5.45
CA LYS A 61 -1.62 -6.62 -5.94
C LYS A 61 -0.42 -6.01 -6.66
N ARG A 62 -0.65 -5.01 -7.51
CA ARG A 62 0.41 -4.25 -8.20
C ARG A 62 1.31 -3.52 -7.21
N SER A 63 0.72 -2.85 -6.22
CA SER A 63 1.47 -2.13 -5.17
C SER A 63 2.34 -3.07 -4.34
N LYS A 64 1.81 -4.23 -3.94
CA LYS A 64 2.59 -5.26 -3.22
C LYS A 64 3.78 -5.74 -4.04
N LYS A 65 3.59 -6.06 -5.32
CA LYS A 65 4.67 -6.49 -6.21
C LYS A 65 5.73 -5.40 -6.40
N ALA A 66 5.33 -4.14 -6.51
CA ALA A 66 6.25 -3.00 -6.61
C ALA A 66 7.11 -2.88 -5.35
N LEU A 67 6.49 -2.93 -4.17
CA LEU A 67 7.20 -2.90 -2.87
C LEU A 67 8.19 -4.05 -2.71
N GLU A 68 7.82 -5.27 -3.11
CA GLU A 68 8.73 -6.42 -3.09
C GLU A 68 9.93 -6.21 -4.02
N GLY A 69 9.70 -5.70 -5.24
CA GLY A 69 10.77 -5.39 -6.19
C GLY A 69 11.69 -4.29 -5.69
N GLU A 70 11.14 -3.24 -5.09
CA GLU A 70 11.90 -2.14 -4.50
C GLU A 70 12.71 -2.60 -3.29
N SER A 71 12.10 -3.40 -2.40
CA SER A 71 12.79 -3.99 -1.23
C SER A 71 13.97 -4.86 -1.64
N ARG A 72 13.83 -5.66 -2.71
CA ARG A 72 14.94 -6.45 -3.28
C ARG A 72 16.05 -5.54 -3.82
N ARG A 73 15.69 -4.52 -4.60
CA ARG A 73 16.67 -3.55 -5.12
C ARG A 73 17.46 -2.85 -3.99
N PHE A 74 16.78 -2.44 -2.92
CA PHE A 74 17.44 -1.86 -1.76
C PHE A 74 18.36 -2.86 -1.05
N ARG A 75 17.95 -4.13 -0.95
CA ARG A 75 18.81 -5.19 -0.37
C ARG A 75 20.05 -5.44 -1.22
N ASP A 76 19.90 -5.54 -2.53
CA ASP A 76 21.00 -5.76 -3.46
C ASP A 76 21.94 -4.54 -3.50
N GLN A 77 21.42 -3.32 -3.40
CA GLN A 77 22.23 -2.11 -3.24
C GLN A 77 23.01 -2.08 -1.93
N ARG A 78 22.43 -2.52 -0.81
CA ARG A 78 23.17 -2.66 0.46
C ARG A 78 24.27 -3.71 0.38
N GLN A 79 24.05 -4.78 -0.39
CA GLN A 79 25.06 -5.81 -0.59
C GLN A 79 26.24 -5.37 -1.48
N ARG A 80 26.10 -4.29 -2.27
CA ARG A 80 27.21 -3.72 -3.06
C ARG A 80 28.33 -3.09 -2.23
N GLY A 81 28.17 -3.01 -0.90
CA GLY A 81 29.22 -2.60 0.04
C GLY A 81 29.60 -3.66 1.08
N THR A 82 28.98 -4.85 1.06
CA THR A 82 29.36 -5.95 1.95
C THR A 82 30.35 -6.84 1.23
N TRP A 83 31.48 -7.10 1.88
CA TRP A 83 32.50 -8.03 1.40
C TRP A 83 31.86 -9.41 1.24
N SER A 84 32.16 -10.12 0.15
CA SER A 84 31.72 -11.52 0.02
C SER A 84 32.31 -12.37 1.14
N ASP A 85 31.71 -13.54 1.42
CA ASP A 85 32.23 -14.45 2.44
C ASP A 85 33.71 -14.80 2.16
N ASP A 86 34.07 -15.04 0.89
CA ASP A 86 35.47 -15.27 0.47
C ASP A 86 36.38 -14.06 0.76
N GLN A 87 35.89 -12.84 0.54
CA GLN A 87 36.65 -11.62 0.82
C GLN A 87 36.82 -11.40 2.33
N LEU A 88 35.83 -11.78 3.14
CA LEU A 88 35.92 -11.74 4.60
C LEU A 88 36.90 -12.78 5.13
N GLU A 89 37.01 -13.94 4.48
CA GLU A 89 37.98 -14.97 4.82
C GLU A 89 39.41 -14.52 4.53
N ILE A 90 39.67 -13.96 3.35
CA ILE A 90 40.96 -13.34 2.99
C ILE A 90 41.33 -12.24 3.99
N LEU A 91 40.38 -11.37 4.36
CA LEU A 91 40.61 -10.32 5.35
C LEU A 91 40.99 -10.88 6.73
N ARG A 92 40.39 -11.99 7.15
CA ARG A 92 40.71 -12.65 8.42
C ARG A 92 42.10 -13.28 8.40
N GLU A 93 42.52 -13.86 7.28
CA GLU A 93 43.89 -14.36 7.12
C GLU A 93 44.91 -13.23 7.21
N ILE A 94 44.71 -12.14 6.46
CA ILE A 94 45.59 -10.96 6.52
C ILE A 94 45.67 -10.40 7.95
N TYR A 95 44.54 -10.38 8.67
CA TYR A 95 44.50 -9.91 10.06
C TYR A 95 45.26 -10.82 11.03
N LYS A 96 45.24 -12.15 10.80
CA LYS A 96 46.04 -13.11 11.56
C LYS A 96 47.53 -12.92 11.33
N ASP A 97 47.94 -12.78 10.07
CA ASP A 97 49.35 -12.59 9.70
C ASP A 97 49.95 -11.28 10.26
N MET A 98 49.13 -10.25 10.50
CA MET A 98 49.59 -9.00 11.14
C MET A 98 49.71 -9.08 12.67
N LEU A 99 49.15 -10.12 13.30
CA LEU A 99 49.16 -10.32 14.75
C LEU A 99 50.17 -11.37 15.22
N GLU A 100 50.80 -12.10 14.29
CA GLU A 100 51.97 -12.94 14.52
C GLU A 100 53.28 -12.14 14.32
#